data_AF-A0A9Q4HVG4-F1
#
_entry.id   AF-A0A9Q4HVG4-F1
#
_cell.length_a   1.000
_cell.length_b   1.000
_cell.length_c   1.000
_cell.angle_alpha   90.00
_cell.angle_beta   90.00
_cell.angle_gamma   90.00
#
_symmetry.space_group_name_H-M   'P 1'
#
loop_
_entity.id
_entity.type
_entity.pdbx_description
1 polymer ?
#
loop_
_entity_poly.entity_id
_entity_poly.type
_entity_poly.pdbx_seq_one_letter_code
_entity_poly.pdbx_strand_id
1 'polypeptide(L)'
;MKKIDEKFLLRKINESLLIIQIVFPLAGIFLTIMTIWLANANQINDIELYLISGFSFGIFFFVLPLGIYIFRKRILIKKLNDIADINRVAKG
;
A
#
# COMPACT_ATOMS: atom_id res chain seq x y z
N MET A 1 29.57 -7.21 -4.61
CA MET A 1 28.38 -7.29 -5.50
C MET A 1 27.07 -7.39 -4.72
N LYS A 2 26.83 -8.43 -3.89
CA LYS A 2 25.56 -8.63 -3.14
C LYS A 2 24.91 -7.38 -2.50
N LYS A 3 25.69 -6.50 -1.84
CA LYS A 3 25.14 -5.31 -1.15
C LYS A 3 24.60 -4.21 -2.10
N ILE A 4 25.14 -4.11 -3.32
CA ILE A 4 24.68 -3.15 -4.33
C ILE A 4 23.34 -3.63 -4.89
N ASP A 5 23.21 -4.94 -5.14
CA ASP A 5 21.96 -5.56 -5.59
C ASP A 5 20.86 -5.42 -4.54
N GLU A 6 21.18 -5.61 -3.25
CA GLU A 6 20.22 -5.45 -2.15
C GLU A 6 19.70 -4.01 -2.03
N LYS A 7 20.59 -3.01 -2.12
CA LYS A 7 20.18 -1.60 -2.11
C LYS A 7 19.27 -1.26 -3.30
N PHE A 8 19.57 -1.79 -4.48
CA PHE A 8 18.77 -1.58 -5.68
C PHE A 8 17.37 -2.21 -5.55
N LEU A 9 17.30 -3.45 -5.05
CA LEU A 9 16.04 -4.15 -4.80
C LEU A 9 15.17 -3.41 -3.78
N LEU A 10 15.74 -2.98 -2.65
CA LEU A 10 15.00 -2.23 -1.64
C LEU A 10 14.47 -0.90 -2.17
N ARG A 11 15.23 -0.21 -3.02
CA ARG A 11 14.78 1.02 -3.68
C ARG A 11 13.60 0.75 -4.62
N LYS A 12 13.69 -0.29 -5.47
CA LYS A 12 12.58 -0.70 -6.33
C LYS A 12 11.33 -1.06 -5.55
N ILE A 13 11.47 -1.83 -4.46
CA ILE A 13 10.33 -2.17 -3.58
C ILE A 13 9.69 -0.91 -3.00
N ASN A 14 10.49 0.06 -2.55
CA ASN A 14 9.96 1.33 -2.03
C ASN A 14 9.20 2.13 -3.10
N GLU A 15 9.69 2.19 -4.34
CA GLU A 15 9.02 2.82 -5.47
C GLU A 15 7.72 2.09 -5.84
N SER A 16 7.73 0.76 -5.89
CA SER A 16 6.51 -0.03 -6.12
C SER A 16 5.46 0.17 -5.02
N LEU A 17 5.87 0.23 -3.75
CA LEU A 17 4.95 0.45 -2.64
C LEU A 17 4.36 1.87 -2.63
N LEU A 18 5.08 2.88 -3.15
CA LEU A 18 4.51 4.21 -3.41
C LEU A 18 3.40 4.15 -4.45
N ILE A 19 3.64 3.45 -5.56
CA ILE A 19 2.65 3.30 -6.63
C ILE A 19 1.42 2.58 -6.10
N ILE A 20 1.61 1.48 -5.36
CA ILE A 20 0.52 0.69 -4.77
C ILE A 20 -0.34 1.54 -3.80
N GLN A 21 0.28 2.45 -3.04
CA GLN A 21 -0.47 3.38 -2.16
C GLN A 21 -1.44 4.30 -2.93
N ILE A 22 -1.15 4.61 -4.18
CA ILE A 22 -2.02 5.42 -5.04
C ILE A 22 -3.04 4.55 -5.77
N VAL A 23 -2.63 3.36 -6.21
CA VAL A 23 -3.48 2.42 -6.95
C VAL A 23 -4.59 1.85 -6.06
N PHE A 24 -4.33 1.58 -4.77
CA PHE A 24 -5.35 1.02 -3.88
C PHE A 24 -6.58 1.91 -3.68
N PRO A 25 -6.46 3.22 -3.41
CA PRO A 25 -7.60 4.14 -3.41
C PRO A 25 -8.40 4.10 -4.72
N LEU A 26 -7.72 4.11 -5.87
CA LEU A 26 -8.39 4.05 -7.18
C LEU A 26 -9.17 2.74 -7.38
N ALA A 27 -8.57 1.61 -7.02
CA ALA A 27 -9.25 0.32 -7.02
C ALA A 27 -10.43 0.29 -6.04
N GLY A 28 -10.28 0.91 -4.88
CA GLY A 28 -11.33 1.06 -3.88
C GLY A 28 -12.55 1.83 -4.38
N ILE A 29 -12.35 2.92 -5.14
CA ILE A 29 -13.44 3.66 -5.79
C ILE A 29 -14.21 2.74 -6.74
N PHE A 30 -13.47 2.07 -7.62
CA PHE A 30 -14.07 1.19 -8.63
C PHE A 30 -14.88 0.05 -7.99
N LEU A 31 -14.30 -0.61 -6.97
CA LEU A 31 -14.99 -1.65 -6.22
C LEU A 31 -16.24 -1.13 -5.51
N THR A 32 -16.16 0.04 -4.88
CA THR A 32 -17.31 0.64 -4.19
C THR A 32 -18.47 0.91 -5.15
N ILE A 33 -18.17 1.47 -6.33
CA ILE A 33 -19.18 1.71 -7.38
C ILE A 33 -19.79 0.39 -7.86
N MET A 34 -18.96 -0.63 -8.12
CA MET A 34 -19.43 -1.94 -8.55
C MET A 34 -20.29 -2.62 -7.49
N THR A 35 -19.94 -2.49 -6.21
CA THR A 35 -20.74 -3.02 -5.10
C THR A 35 -22.10 -2.33 -5.00
N ILE A 36 -22.15 -1.00 -5.13
CA ILE A 36 -23.42 -0.26 -5.17
C ILE A 36 -24.27 -0.69 -6.36
N TRP A 37 -23.67 -0.81 -7.55
CA TRP A 37 -24.40 -1.23 -8.74
C TRP A 37 -24.97 -2.65 -8.61
N LEU A 38 -24.16 -3.59 -8.11
CA LEU A 38 -24.58 -4.98 -7.87
C LEU A 38 -25.65 -5.10 -6.79
N ALA A 39 -25.54 -4.31 -5.72
CA ALA A 39 -26.52 -4.28 -4.64
C ALA A 39 -27.88 -3.75 -5.12
N ASN A 40 -27.88 -2.68 -5.91
CA ASN A 40 -29.11 -2.15 -6.53
C ASN A 40 -29.77 -3.15 -7.47
N ALA A 41 -28.98 -3.91 -8.25
CA ALA A 41 -29.51 -4.94 -9.13
C ALA A 41 -30.17 -6.12 -8.38
N ASN A 42 -29.70 -6.41 -7.16
CA ASN A 42 -30.15 -7.54 -6.34
C ASN A 42 -31.12 -7.13 -5.21
N GLN A 43 -31.58 -5.87 -5.17
CA GLN A 43 -32.47 -5.35 -4.12
C GLN A 43 -31.95 -5.61 -2.69
N ILE A 44 -30.64 -5.52 -2.49
CA ILE A 44 -30.01 -5.69 -1.17
C ILE A 44 -30.47 -4.56 -0.24
N ASN A 45 -30.65 -4.88 1.04
CA ASN A 45 -31.06 -3.92 2.06
C ASN A 45 -30.02 -2.79 2.22
N ASP A 46 -30.49 -1.55 2.35
CA ASP A 46 -29.64 -0.35 2.41
C ASP A 46 -28.59 -0.44 3.54
N ILE A 47 -28.96 -1.01 4.69
CA ILE A 47 -28.06 -1.17 5.84
C ILE A 47 -26.85 -2.05 5.48
N GLU A 48 -27.08 -3.16 4.79
CA GLU A 48 -26.00 -4.07 4.38
C GLU A 48 -25.11 -3.43 3.32
N LEU A 49 -25.70 -2.67 2.40
CA LEU A 49 -24.95 -1.91 1.40
C LEU A 49 -24.05 -0.86 2.04
N TYR A 50 -24.55 -0.08 3.01
CA TYR A 50 -23.74 0.89 3.74
C TYR A 50 -22.59 0.23 4.51
N LEU A 51 -22.82 -0.94 5.10
CA LEU A 51 -21.79 -1.67 5.84
C LEU A 51 -20.67 -2.16 4.90
N ILE A 52 -21.03 -2.78 3.78
CA ILE A 52 -20.08 -3.38 2.83
C ILE A 52 -19.30 -2.29 2.08
N SER A 53 -19.98 -1.23 1.64
CA SER A 53 -19.34 -0.09 0.96
C SER A 53 -18.45 0.70 1.92
N GLY A 54 -18.92 0.98 3.14
CA GLY A 54 -18.15 1.65 4.18
C GLY A 54 -16.91 0.86 4.59
N PHE A 55 -17.03 -0.47 4.74
CA PHE A 55 -15.90 -1.34 5.05
C PHE A 55 -14.87 -1.37 3.91
N SER A 56 -15.33 -1.52 2.66
CA SER A 56 -14.47 -1.50 1.48
C SER A 56 -13.72 -0.17 1.36
N PHE A 57 -14.43 0.95 1.51
CA PHE A 57 -13.83 2.28 1.54
C PHE A 57 -12.78 2.40 2.65
N GLY A 58 -13.11 1.98 3.87
CA GLY A 58 -12.21 1.96 5.01
C GLY A 58 -10.89 1.23 4.73
N ILE A 59 -10.97 0.05 4.13
CA ILE A 59 -9.79 -0.77 3.82
C ILE A 59 -8.90 -0.12 2.77
N PHE A 60 -9.48 0.28 1.63
CA PHE A 60 -8.70 0.76 0.48
C PHE A 60 -8.14 2.16 0.65
N PHE A 61 -8.81 3.01 1.43
CA PHE A 61 -8.37 4.40 1.65
C PHE A 61 -7.55 4.58 2.93
N PHE A 62 -7.75 3.73 3.95
CA PHE A 62 -7.05 3.89 5.23
C PHE A 62 -6.19 2.70 5.57
N VAL A 63 -6.75 1.49 5.72
CA VAL A 63 -6.02 0.35 6.29
C VAL A 63 -4.82 -0.06 5.42
N LEU A 64 -5.03 -0.29 4.12
CA LEU A 64 -3.95 -0.69 3.22
C LEU A 64 -2.92 0.43 3.01
N PRO A 65 -3.31 1.69 2.71
CA PRO A 65 -2.34 2.77 2.57
C PRO A 65 -1.52 3.02 3.85
N LEU A 66 -2.16 3.00 5.01
CA LEU A 66 -1.51 3.20 6.32
C LEU A 66 -0.57 2.05 6.65
N GLY A 67 -0.98 0.80 6.41
CA GLY A 67 -0.14 -0.38 6.61
C GLY A 67 1.15 -0.31 5.78
N ILE A 68 1.02 0.02 4.49
CA ILE A 68 2.19 0.24 3.63
C ILE A 68 3.04 1.41 4.14
N TYR A 69 2.42 2.51 4.57
CA TYR A 69 3.15 3.67 5.06
C TYR A 69 4.03 3.31 6.27
N ILE A 70 3.46 2.59 7.23
CA ILE A 70 4.17 2.13 8.43
C ILE A 70 5.29 1.15 8.04
N PHE A 71 5.02 0.18 7.17
CA PHE A 71 6.03 -0.79 6.71
C PHE A 71 7.21 -0.08 6.04
N ARG A 72 6.92 0.86 5.13
CA ARG A 72 7.95 1.65 4.44
C ARG A 72 8.79 2.43 5.43
N LYS A 73 8.16 3.17 6.33
CA LYS A 73 8.84 4.05 7.28
C LYS A 73 9.68 3.28 8.30
N ARG A 74 9.17 2.17 8.84
CA ARG A 74 9.83 1.45 9.92
C ARG A 74 10.84 0.41 9.45
N ILE A 75 10.58 -0.27 8.33
CA ILE A 75 11.39 -1.42 7.89
C ILE A 75 12.26 -1.02 6.71
N LEU A 76 11.68 -0.53 5.62
CA LEU A 76 12.43 -0.24 4.38
C LEU A 76 13.43 0.91 4.54
N ILE A 77 13.00 2.06 5.07
CA ILE A 77 13.89 3.22 5.24
C ILE A 77 15.02 2.89 6.21
N LYS A 78 14.71 2.19 7.31
CA LYS A 78 15.73 1.77 8.29
C LYS A 78 16.79 0.90 7.64
N LYS A 79 16.39 -0.15 6.90
CA LYS A 79 17.33 -1.02 6.17
C LYS A 79 18.14 -0.25 5.11
N LEU A 80 17.55 0.71 4.43
CA LEU A 80 18.26 1.53 3.44
C LEU A 80 19.37 2.37 4.06
N ASN A 81 19.09 2.95 5.23
CA ASN A 81 20.05 3.76 5.99
C ASN A 81 21.19 2.90 6.54
N ASP A 82 20.88 1.73 7.12
CA ASP A 82 21.90 0.80 7.63
C ASP A 82 22.88 0.37 6.51
N ILE A 83 22.36 0.08 5.31
CA ILE A 83 23.19 -0.25 4.14
C ILE A 83 24.00 0.97 3.67
N ALA A 84 23.44 2.18 3.74
CA ALA A 84 24.15 3.40 3.37
C ALA A 84 25.35 3.66 4.29
N ASP A 85 25.17 3.52 5.61
CA ASP A 85 26.23 3.71 6.60
C ASP A 85 27.35 2.68 6.46
N ILE A 86 27.02 1.39 6.27
CA ILE A 86 28.02 0.34 6.05
C ILE A 86 28.89 0.64 4.82
N ASN A 87 28.28 1.13 3.73
CA ASN A 87 29.02 1.47 2.52
C ASN A 87 29.86 2.75 2.66
N ARG A 88 29.50 3.65 3.59
CA ARG A 88 30.28 4.84 3.91
C ARG A 88 31.55 4.46 4.69
N VAL A 89 31.43 3.59 5.68
CA VAL A 89 32.58 3.10 6.47
C VAL A 89 33.53 2.27 5.61
N ALA A 90 33.03 1.46 4.67
CA ALA A 90 33.88 0.62 3.81
C ALA A 90 34.66 1.40 2.72
N LYS A 91 34.40 2.70 2.53
CA LYS A 91 35.03 3.54 1.50
C LYS A 91 36.01 4.59 2.07
N GLY A 92 36.07 4.74 3.40
CA GLY A 92 37.07 5.56 4.09
C GLY A 92 38.23 4.70 4.55
#